data_AF-A0A1G3M5Y9-F1
#
_entry.id   AF-A0A1G3M5Y9-F1
#
_cell.length_a   1.000
_cell.length_b   1.000
_cell.length_c   1.000
_cell.angle_alpha   90.00
_cell.angle_beta   90.00
_cell.angle_gamma   90.00
#
_symmetry.space_group_name_H-M   'P 1'
#
loop_
_entity.id
_entity.type
_entity.pdbx_description
1 polymer ?
#
loop_
_entity_poly.entity_id
_entity_poly.type
_entity_poly.pdbx_seq_one_letter_code
_entity_poly.pdbx_strand_id
1 'polypeptide(L)'
;MKISTRMRGWHPTTEQRRKMSESHQGLRHTESSLEKIREHGNRGRKFGPLSPEHKAKLSEIRKGKQHSPESRAKMSAAQKGKPKSEEHRRKMSEANKGKTRSPESVEQGASKLRGRVRPLEASEQAAAANRGRKRSAEARERMSQGRKEANRRRKEQQEQR
;
A
#
# COMPACT_ATOMS: atom_id res chain seq x y z
N MET A 1 0.27 -14.12 38.61
CA MET A 1 1.45 -15.00 38.43
C MET A 1 2.71 -14.19 38.66
N LYS A 2 3.45 -14.45 39.75
CA LYS A 2 4.70 -13.76 40.06
C LYS A 2 5.84 -14.47 39.33
N ILE A 3 6.43 -13.85 38.30
CA ILE A 3 7.66 -14.36 37.70
C ILE A 3 8.75 -14.29 38.78
N SER A 4 9.36 -15.43 39.09
CA SER A 4 10.44 -15.54 40.07
C SER A 4 11.52 -14.49 39.81
N THR A 5 11.91 -13.75 40.86
CA THR A 5 12.96 -12.72 40.85
C THR A 5 14.29 -13.23 40.27
N ARG A 6 14.54 -14.54 40.33
CA ARG A 6 15.75 -15.22 39.81
C ARG A 6 15.81 -15.30 38.27
N MET A 7 14.70 -15.10 37.55
CA MET A 7 14.67 -15.20 36.08
C MET A 7 14.73 -13.86 35.33
N ARG A 8 14.68 -12.73 36.03
CA ARG A 8 14.91 -11.42 35.39
C ARG A 8 16.40 -11.27 35.05
N GLY A 9 16.72 -11.21 33.75
CA GLY A 9 18.09 -11.06 33.26
C GLY A 9 18.82 -12.37 32.96
N TRP A 10 18.18 -13.52 33.10
CA TRP A 10 18.80 -14.80 32.73
C TRP A 10 18.90 -14.92 31.20
N HIS A 11 20.14 -14.99 30.71
CA HIS A 11 20.45 -15.26 29.31
C HIS A 11 21.18 -16.61 29.25
N PRO A 12 20.58 -17.66 28.65
CA PRO A 12 21.24 -18.95 28.54
C PRO A 12 22.51 -18.83 27.71
N THR A 13 23.56 -19.51 28.16
CA THR A 13 24.81 -19.65 27.40
C THR A 13 24.55 -20.34 26.05
N THR A 14 25.50 -20.22 25.12
CA THR A 14 25.42 -20.86 23.79
C THR A 14 25.19 -22.37 23.90
N GLU A 15 25.95 -23.03 24.78
CA GLU A 15 25.82 -24.46 25.08
C GLU A 15 24.46 -24.81 25.71
N GLN A 16 23.96 -24.00 26.64
CA GLN A 16 22.62 -24.22 27.21
C GLN A 16 21.53 -24.04 26.17
N ARG A 17 21.64 -23.05 25.28
CA ARG A 17 20.70 -22.84 24.18
C ARG A 17 20.74 -23.99 23.18
N ARG A 18 21.93 -24.51 22.88
CA ARG A 18 22.13 -25.68 22.04
C ARG A 18 21.48 -26.92 22.65
N LYS A 19 21.75 -27.21 23.93
CA LYS A 19 21.13 -28.34 24.66
C LYS A 19 19.61 -28.24 24.74
N MET A 20 19.07 -27.04 24.97
CA MET A 20 17.62 -26.80 24.89
C MET A 20 17.09 -26.96 23.47
N SER A 21 17.83 -26.53 22.44
CA SER A 21 17.43 -26.72 21.05
C SER A 21 17.41 -28.20 20.69
N GLU A 22 18.45 -28.96 21.03
CA GLU A 22 18.56 -30.40 20.80
C GLU A 22 17.47 -31.17 21.54
N SER A 23 17.15 -30.78 22.79
CA SER A 23 16.08 -31.42 23.54
C SER A 23 14.68 -31.15 22.96
N HIS A 24 14.51 -30.08 22.18
CA HIS A 24 13.24 -29.75 21.50
C HIS A 24 13.25 -30.11 20.00
N GLN A 25 14.37 -30.61 19.48
CA GLN A 25 14.43 -31.13 18.11
C GLN A 25 13.54 -32.37 18.02
N GLY A 26 12.61 -32.37 17.07
CA GLY A 26 11.68 -33.48 16.86
C GLY A 26 10.45 -33.48 17.77
N LEU A 27 10.37 -32.60 18.78
CA LEU A 27 9.12 -32.36 19.53
C LEU A 27 8.10 -31.67 18.61
N ARG A 28 7.35 -32.51 17.89
CA ARG A 28 6.13 -32.13 17.20
C ARG A 28 4.96 -32.52 18.08
N HIS A 29 3.93 -31.69 18.10
CA HIS A 29 2.69 -32.10 18.74
C HIS A 29 2.23 -33.43 18.14
N THR A 30 1.94 -34.41 19.00
CA THR A 30 1.29 -35.66 18.58
C THR A 30 -0.10 -35.35 18.04
N GLU A 31 -0.67 -36.22 17.21
CA GLU A 31 -2.02 -36.00 16.69
C GLU A 31 -3.04 -35.80 17.83
N SER A 32 -2.95 -36.60 18.89
CA SER A 32 -3.77 -36.45 20.09
C SER A 32 -3.56 -35.13 20.84
N SER A 33 -2.35 -34.55 20.80
CA SER A 33 -2.07 -33.23 21.38
C SER A 33 -2.63 -32.11 20.50
N LEU A 34 -2.49 -32.23 19.18
CA LEU A 34 -3.08 -31.30 18.22
C LEU A 34 -4.60 -31.32 18.29
N GLU A 35 -5.22 -32.49 18.46
CA GLU A 35 -6.65 -32.63 18.65
C GLU A 35 -7.11 -31.92 19.91
N LYS A 36 -6.44 -32.09 21.05
CA LYS A 36 -6.76 -31.35 22.29
C LYS A 36 -6.60 -29.84 22.13
N ILE A 37 -5.55 -29.39 21.43
CA ILE A 37 -5.33 -27.96 21.13
C ILE A 37 -6.41 -27.42 20.18
N ARG A 38 -6.85 -28.23 19.22
CA ARG A 38 -7.94 -27.89 18.31
C ARG A 38 -9.25 -27.84 19.10
N GLU A 39 -9.62 -28.91 19.80
CA GLU A 39 -10.86 -29.08 20.55
C GLU A 39 -11.04 -28.00 21.63
N HIS A 40 -10.05 -27.82 22.50
CA HIS A 40 -10.09 -26.83 23.58
C HIS A 40 -9.51 -25.46 23.18
N GLY A 41 -9.11 -25.30 21.93
CA GLY A 41 -8.72 -24.01 21.39
C GLY A 41 -9.89 -23.05 21.49
N ASN A 42 -9.61 -21.75 21.66
CA ASN A 42 -10.62 -20.69 21.63
C ASN A 42 -11.20 -20.49 20.20
N ARG A 43 -11.45 -21.57 19.44
CA ARG A 43 -12.05 -21.54 18.11
C ARG A 43 -13.47 -20.99 18.22
N GLY A 44 -13.77 -19.98 17.41
CA GLY A 44 -15.09 -19.32 17.41
C GLY A 44 -15.30 -18.28 18.50
N ARG A 45 -14.39 -18.13 19.48
CA ARG A 45 -14.48 -17.07 20.48
C ARG A 45 -14.20 -15.73 19.82
N LYS A 46 -15.24 -14.88 19.75
CA LYS A 46 -15.12 -13.51 19.25
C LYS A 46 -14.59 -12.63 20.38
N PHE A 47 -13.32 -12.25 20.29
CA PHE A 47 -12.79 -11.20 21.16
C PHE A 47 -13.40 -9.87 20.74
N GLY A 48 -13.98 -9.15 21.70
CA GLY A 48 -14.48 -7.80 21.48
C GLY A 48 -13.36 -6.83 21.03
N PRO A 49 -13.73 -5.62 20.58
CA PRO A 49 -12.74 -4.62 20.20
C PRO A 49 -11.81 -4.32 21.38
N LEU A 50 -10.50 -4.25 21.11
CA LEU A 50 -9.51 -3.85 22.11
C LEU A 50 -9.88 -2.49 22.74
N SER A 51 -9.68 -2.37 24.06
CA SER A 51 -9.90 -1.09 24.76
C SER A 51 -9.01 0.00 24.16
N PRO A 52 -9.45 1.28 24.21
CA PRO A 52 -8.65 2.40 23.70
C PRO A 52 -7.23 2.44 24.29
N GLU A 53 -7.10 2.20 25.59
CA GLU A 53 -5.81 2.15 26.28
C GLU A 53 -4.89 1.03 25.76
N HIS A 54 -5.45 -0.16 25.49
CA HIS A 54 -4.67 -1.27 24.95
C HIS A 54 -4.21 -0.97 23.53
N LYS A 55 -5.07 -0.37 22.70
CA LYS A 55 -4.71 0.08 21.34
C LYS A 55 -3.60 1.13 21.38
N ALA A 56 -3.67 2.08 22.32
CA ALA A 56 -2.64 3.10 22.50
C ALA A 56 -1.28 2.46 22.83
N LYS A 57 -1.23 1.54 23.80
CA LYS A 57 -0.01 0.81 24.16
C LYS A 57 0.58 0.02 22.97
N LEU A 58 -0.27 -0.69 22.21
CA LEU A 58 0.19 -1.40 21.01
C LEU A 58 0.69 -0.46 19.92
N SER A 59 0.06 0.70 19.77
CA SER A 59 0.49 1.75 18.85
C SER A 59 1.85 2.28 19.24
N GLU A 60 2.04 2.66 20.51
CA GLU A 60 3.33 3.15 21.04
C GLU A 60 4.46 2.14 20.83
N ILE A 61 4.23 0.86 21.13
CA ILE A 61 5.23 -0.20 20.96
C ILE A 61 5.63 -0.38 19.48
N ARG A 62 4.73 -0.12 18.54
CA ARG A 62 4.96 -0.29 17.09
C ARG A 62 5.42 0.99 16.42
N LYS A 63 5.13 2.15 17.00
CA LYS A 63 5.48 3.46 16.46
C LYS A 63 7.00 3.55 16.31
N GLY A 64 7.45 4.00 15.14
CA GLY A 64 8.87 4.15 14.83
C GLY A 64 9.63 2.87 14.47
N LYS A 65 9.06 1.67 14.64
CA LYS A 65 9.71 0.43 14.19
C LYS A 65 9.65 0.32 12.67
N GLN A 66 10.80 0.47 12.02
CA GLN A 66 10.94 0.37 10.56
C GLN A 66 11.45 -1.02 10.16
N HIS A 67 11.02 -1.50 9.01
CA HIS A 67 11.60 -2.70 8.40
C HIS A 67 13.01 -2.40 7.88
N SER A 68 13.91 -3.40 7.96
CA SER A 68 15.25 -3.29 7.38
C SER A 68 15.18 -3.09 5.85
N PRO A 69 16.18 -2.46 5.22
CA PRO A 69 16.23 -2.29 3.77
C PRO A 69 16.04 -3.60 3.02
N GLU A 70 16.68 -4.68 3.49
CA GLU A 70 16.55 -6.02 2.91
C GLU A 70 15.11 -6.56 3.02
N SER A 71 14.45 -6.37 4.17
CA SER A 71 13.05 -6.80 4.35
C SER A 71 12.11 -6.02 3.44
N ARG A 72 12.35 -4.70 3.28
CA ARG A 72 11.59 -3.85 2.35
C ARG A 72 11.77 -4.29 0.91
N ALA A 73 12.99 -4.66 0.52
CA ALA A 73 13.29 -5.20 -0.81
C ALA A 73 12.53 -6.51 -1.07
N LYS A 74 12.54 -7.45 -0.11
CA LYS A 74 11.81 -8.72 -0.21
C LYS A 74 10.30 -8.50 -0.34
N MET A 75 9.72 -7.63 0.49
CA MET A 75 8.29 -7.29 0.40
C MET A 75 7.95 -6.62 -0.95
N SER A 76 8.80 -5.71 -1.43
CA SER A 76 8.62 -5.06 -2.72
C SER A 76 8.67 -6.07 -3.87
N ALA A 77 9.67 -6.95 -3.89
CA ALA A 77 9.80 -8.01 -4.89
C ALA A 77 8.57 -8.93 -4.89
N ALA A 78 8.09 -9.32 -3.70
CA ALA A 78 6.91 -10.18 -3.56
C ALA A 78 5.62 -9.53 -4.06
N GLN A 79 5.52 -8.20 -4.08
CA GLN A 79 4.35 -7.47 -4.57
C GLN A 79 4.49 -6.95 -6.00
N LYS A 80 5.71 -6.92 -6.53
CA LYS A 80 5.99 -6.45 -7.88
C LYS A 80 5.27 -7.35 -8.90
N GLY A 81 4.57 -6.73 -9.84
CA GLY A 81 3.88 -7.44 -10.93
C GLY A 81 2.57 -8.12 -10.55
N LYS A 82 2.10 -8.04 -9.30
CA LYS A 82 0.77 -8.57 -8.91
C LYS A 82 -0.32 -7.54 -9.25
N PRO A 83 -1.14 -7.75 -10.29
CA PRO A 83 -2.17 -6.80 -10.66
C PRO A 83 -3.31 -6.80 -9.62
N LYS A 84 -3.87 -5.63 -9.37
CA LYS A 84 -5.13 -5.50 -8.64
C LYS A 84 -6.28 -6.06 -9.50
N SER A 85 -7.23 -6.74 -8.88
CA SER A 85 -8.44 -7.21 -9.57
C SER A 85 -9.20 -6.05 -10.22
N GLU A 86 -9.96 -6.34 -11.27
CA GLU A 86 -10.75 -5.31 -11.95
C GLU A 86 -11.71 -4.61 -11.00
N GLU A 87 -12.42 -5.38 -10.17
CA GLU A 87 -13.32 -4.82 -9.17
C GLU A 87 -12.61 -3.85 -8.21
N HIS A 88 -11.40 -4.21 -7.76
CA HIS A 88 -10.61 -3.34 -6.91
C HIS A 88 -10.20 -2.06 -7.64
N ARG A 89 -9.82 -2.16 -8.93
CA ARG A 89 -9.48 -0.98 -9.74
C ARG A 89 -10.71 -0.08 -9.96
N ARG A 90 -11.88 -0.65 -10.20
CA ARG A 90 -13.16 0.08 -10.34
C ARG A 90 -13.49 0.84 -9.05
N LYS A 91 -13.48 0.17 -7.90
CA LYS A 91 -13.72 0.80 -6.58
C LYS A 91 -12.75 1.95 -6.29
N MET A 92 -11.46 1.76 -6.60
CA MET A 92 -10.45 2.82 -6.46
C MET A 92 -10.71 4.00 -7.40
N SER A 93 -11.17 3.75 -8.62
CA SER A 93 -11.53 4.79 -9.58
C SER A 93 -12.76 5.57 -9.12
N GLU A 94 -13.80 4.88 -8.68
CA GLU A 94 -15.03 5.49 -8.16
C GLU A 94 -14.74 6.34 -6.92
N ALA A 95 -13.98 5.80 -5.97
CA ALA A 95 -13.59 6.53 -4.76
C ALA A 95 -12.78 7.80 -5.05
N ASN A 96 -12.10 7.88 -6.19
CA ASN A 96 -11.32 9.06 -6.58
C ASN A 96 -12.04 9.97 -7.59
N LYS A 97 -13.14 9.51 -8.17
CA LYS A 97 -13.92 10.28 -9.13
C LYS A 97 -14.50 11.51 -8.42
N GLY A 98 -14.27 12.70 -8.98
CA GLY A 98 -14.77 13.97 -8.44
C GLY A 98 -13.99 14.55 -7.26
N LYS A 99 -12.94 13.87 -6.75
CA LYS A 99 -12.07 14.46 -5.73
C LYS A 99 -11.21 15.56 -6.34
N THR A 100 -11.46 16.82 -5.95
CA THR A 100 -10.62 17.96 -6.28
C THR A 100 -9.49 18.08 -5.27
N ARG A 101 -8.30 18.43 -5.74
CA ARG A 101 -7.16 18.74 -4.85
C ARG A 101 -7.38 20.12 -4.25
N SER A 102 -6.95 20.32 -3.00
CA SER A 102 -6.95 21.65 -2.39
C SER A 102 -6.06 22.62 -3.21
N PRO A 103 -6.40 23.92 -3.26
CA PRO A 103 -5.58 24.92 -3.95
C PRO A 103 -4.12 24.89 -3.49
N GLU A 104 -3.88 24.72 -2.19
CA GLU A 104 -2.55 24.60 -1.61
C GLU A 104 -1.78 23.37 -2.16
N SER A 105 -2.43 22.21 -2.26
CA SER A 105 -1.79 21.01 -2.81
C SER A 105 -1.45 21.16 -4.29
N VAL A 106 -2.30 21.85 -5.05
CA VAL A 106 -2.04 22.18 -6.45
C VAL A 106 -0.83 23.10 -6.55
N GLU A 107 -0.79 24.15 -5.72
CA GLU A 107 0.29 25.14 -5.71
C GLU A 107 1.63 24.53 -5.33
N GLN A 108 1.67 23.67 -4.31
CA GLN A 108 2.87 22.90 -3.93
C GLN A 108 3.37 21.98 -5.06
N GLY A 109 2.45 21.43 -5.87
CA GLY A 109 2.82 20.65 -7.05
C GLY A 109 3.40 21.54 -8.14
N ALA A 110 2.77 22.68 -8.40
CA ALA A 110 3.18 23.63 -9.42
C ALA A 110 4.51 24.32 -9.08
N SER A 111 4.77 24.65 -7.81
CA SER A 111 6.02 25.27 -7.36
C SER A 111 7.23 24.37 -7.63
N LYS A 112 7.12 23.06 -7.38
CA LYS A 112 8.16 22.06 -7.67
C LYS A 112 8.49 21.92 -9.15
N LEU A 113 7.58 22.33 -10.03
CA LEU A 113 7.73 22.24 -11.49
C LEU A 113 8.08 23.59 -12.12
N ARG A 114 7.83 24.70 -11.45
CA ARG A 114 8.14 26.04 -11.95
C ARG A 114 9.65 26.18 -12.20
N GLY A 115 10.01 26.74 -13.35
CA GLY A 115 11.39 26.94 -13.76
C GLY A 115 12.12 25.68 -14.23
N ARG A 116 11.50 24.49 -14.16
CA ARG A 116 12.12 23.27 -14.66
C ARG A 116 12.11 23.24 -16.19
N VAL A 117 13.26 23.52 -16.80
CA VAL A 117 13.48 23.34 -18.24
C VAL A 117 13.87 21.89 -18.52
N ARG A 118 13.23 21.26 -19.50
CA ARG A 118 13.65 19.93 -19.96
C ARG A 118 14.99 20.07 -20.72
N PRO A 119 16.01 19.24 -20.43
CA PRO A 119 17.23 19.20 -21.23
C PRO A 119 16.92 19.00 -22.71
N LEU A 120 17.69 19.65 -23.60
CA LEU A 120 17.45 19.62 -25.05
C LEU A 120 17.39 18.19 -25.58
N GLU A 121 18.35 17.34 -25.21
CA GLU A 121 18.37 15.92 -25.61
C GLU A 121 17.09 15.17 -25.18
N ALA A 122 16.61 15.39 -23.95
CA ALA A 122 15.39 14.74 -23.46
C ALA A 122 14.12 15.30 -24.13
N SER A 123 14.18 16.51 -24.67
CA SER A 123 13.12 17.08 -25.50
C SER A 123 13.12 16.45 -26.88
N GLU A 124 14.30 16.34 -27.50
CA GLU A 124 14.50 15.74 -28.83
C GLU A 124 14.14 14.27 -28.86
N GLN A 125 14.55 13.49 -27.86
CA GLN A 125 14.17 12.07 -27.73
C GLN A 125 12.64 11.91 -27.65
N ALA A 126 11.96 12.77 -26.88
CA ALA A 126 10.51 12.73 -26.79
C ALA A 126 9.83 13.18 -28.10
N ALA A 127 10.40 14.15 -28.80
CA ALA A 127 9.91 14.58 -30.12
C ALA A 127 10.08 13.47 -31.16
N ALA A 128 11.25 12.82 -31.20
CA ALA A 128 11.55 11.69 -32.07
C ALA A 128 10.60 10.51 -31.82
N ALA A 129 10.39 10.14 -30.55
CA ALA A 129 9.48 9.05 -30.17
C ALA A 129 8.02 9.31 -30.56
N ASN A 130 7.61 10.57 -30.66
CA ASN A 130 6.25 10.96 -31.07
C ASN A 130 6.14 11.31 -32.56
N ARG A 131 7.25 11.36 -33.30
CA ARG A 131 7.26 11.73 -34.71
C ARG A 131 6.46 10.70 -35.51
N GLY A 132 5.53 11.18 -36.34
CA GLY A 132 4.66 10.33 -37.15
C GLY A 132 3.58 9.58 -36.38
N ARG A 133 3.50 9.69 -35.06
CA ARG A 133 2.48 9.02 -34.25
C ARG A 133 1.10 9.62 -34.53
N LYS A 134 0.32 8.96 -35.39
CA LYS A 134 -1.07 9.34 -35.70
C LYS A 134 -2.02 8.68 -34.70
N ARG A 135 -2.85 9.49 -34.03
CA ARG A 135 -4.02 8.99 -33.28
C ARG A 135 -4.96 8.23 -34.22
N SER A 136 -5.65 7.19 -33.72
CA SER A 136 -6.64 6.43 -34.49
C SER A 136 -7.76 7.34 -35.01
N ALA A 137 -8.41 6.95 -36.11
CA ALA A 137 -9.53 7.70 -36.68
C ALA A 137 -10.64 7.92 -35.63
N GLU A 138 -11.01 6.87 -34.92
CA GLU A 138 -12.00 6.91 -33.83
C GLU A 138 -11.60 7.87 -32.70
N ALA A 139 -10.33 7.88 -32.27
CA ALA A 139 -9.87 8.82 -31.24
C ALA A 139 -9.90 10.27 -31.73
N ARG A 140 -9.59 10.52 -33.01
CA ARG A 140 -9.67 11.86 -33.63
C ARG A 140 -11.12 12.33 -33.69
N GLU A 141 -12.03 11.45 -34.06
CA GLU A 141 -13.46 11.74 -34.12
C GLU A 141 -14.04 12.07 -32.74
N ARG A 142 -13.77 11.24 -31.73
CA ARG A 142 -14.20 11.51 -30.34
C ARG A 142 -13.75 12.89 -29.84
N MET A 143 -12.51 13.28 -30.12
CA MET A 143 -12.02 14.61 -29.75
C MET A 143 -12.69 15.73 -30.54
N SER A 144 -12.95 15.52 -31.83
CA SER A 144 -13.67 16.48 -32.67
C SER A 144 -15.10 16.70 -32.15
N GLN A 145 -15.81 15.61 -31.85
CA GLN A 145 -17.15 15.63 -31.25
C GLN A 145 -17.13 16.35 -29.89
N GLY A 146 -16.19 16.00 -29.01
CA GLY A 146 -16.06 16.66 -27.70
C GLY A 146 -15.76 18.16 -27.80
N ARG A 147 -14.95 18.58 -28.78
CA ARG A 147 -14.69 20.02 -29.01
C ARG A 147 -15.94 20.76 -29.50
N LYS A 148 -16.68 20.15 -30.43
CA LYS A 148 -17.96 20.71 -30.92
C LYS A 148 -18.98 20.83 -29.79
N GLU A 149 -19.08 19.81 -28.93
CA GLU A 149 -19.99 19.80 -27.79
C GLU A 149 -19.61 20.84 -26.74
N ALA A 150 -18.32 20.99 -26.40
CA ALA A 150 -17.87 22.01 -25.47
C ALA A 150 -18.17 23.43 -25.99
N ASN A 151 -17.95 23.68 -27.28
CA ASN A 151 -18.31 24.95 -27.91
C ASN A 151 -19.82 25.19 -27.89
N ARG A 152 -20.63 24.16 -28.17
CA ARG A 152 -22.09 24.23 -28.09
C ARG A 152 -22.56 24.59 -26.68
N ARG A 153 -22.09 23.88 -25.65
CA ARG A 153 -22.40 24.15 -24.24
C ARG A 153 -22.02 25.58 -23.84
N ARG A 154 -20.87 26.07 -24.29
CA ARG A 154 -20.43 27.45 -24.03
C ARG A 154 -21.37 28.48 -24.67
N LYS A 155 -21.87 28.21 -25.87
CA LYS A 155 -22.81 29.10 -26.58
C LYS A 155 -24.18 29.11 -25.91
N GLU A 156 -24.71 27.94 -25.56
CA GLU A 156 -25.98 27.80 -24.82
C GLU A 156 -25.91 28.54 -23.46
N GLN A 157 -24.78 28.45 -22.74
CA GLN A 157 -24.56 29.20 -21.49
C GLN A 157 -24.46 30.72 -21.68
N GLN A 158 -24.07 31.19 -22.86
CA GLN A 158 -24.03 32.62 -23.20
C GLN A 158 -25.41 33.14 -23.61
N GLU A 159 -26.24 32.30 -24.24
CA GLU A 159 -27.62 32.64 -24.65
C GLU A 159 -28.62 32.58 -23.47
N GLN A 160 -28.29 31.88 -22.39
CA GLN A 160 -29.09 31.79 -21.15
C GLN A 160 -28.74 32.85 -20.09
N ARG A 161 -27.85 33.80 -20.40
CA ARG A 161 -27.45 34.92 -19.54
C ARG A 161 -28.04 36.23 -20.04
#